data_AF-A0A373CF37-F1
#
_entry.id   AF-A0A373CF37-F1
#
_cell.length_a   1.000
_cell.length_b   1.000
_cell.length_c   1.000
_cell.angle_alpha   90.00
_cell.angle_beta   90.00
_cell.angle_gamma   90.00
#
_symmetry.space_group_name_H-M   'P 1'
#
loop_
_entity.id
_entity.type
_entity.pdbx_description
1 polymer ?
#
loop_
_entity_poly.entity_id
_entity_poly.type
_entity_poly.pdbx_seq_one_letter_code
_entity_poly.pdbx_strand_id
1 'polypeptide(L)'
;MGTFVNFTGDMSVPEEEMELFNRYMQKILDIGGIMDLSRVELDFDEIFLLEPVDLSDGEKHSFCFNYFEDCVLETANYDPAVCKLETGKIGRGEFGRVMLAAYTLYQCILPDCGDLEVNGEKVESDFSVGWLNHILGTGYTKFGSAEAMPPVTTCKFLKRDGAMEFSNSPAELAFWPRRYLTDDERLYWWTEGSDEVKLSDEMDAWLKEMAVKHKAISEDIRYRRNPSKAPDLKTVLAKIDEYYEHVYAFCSMYDEFMENRRKADYRAAVILLYQLQKDEANRASGRIIKQRGMFWDLGNQNLIRNDGRMTVKRFLAVMTNTKLRMKYFRF
;
A
#
# COMPACT_ATOMS: atom_id res chain seq x y z
N MET A 1 9.27 20.70 10.31
CA MET A 1 8.32 20.70 11.44
C MET A 1 7.44 19.47 11.25
N GLY A 2 7.30 18.60 12.25
CA GLY A 2 6.62 17.29 12.13
C GLY A 2 5.11 17.35 12.31
N THR A 3 4.41 16.27 11.96
CA THR A 3 3.00 16.05 12.33
C THR A 3 2.96 14.97 13.40
N PHE A 4 2.42 15.29 14.58
CA PHE A 4 2.24 14.37 15.68
C PHE A 4 0.76 14.23 15.98
N VAL A 5 0.32 13.00 16.24
CA VAL A 5 -1.01 12.71 16.76
C VAL A 5 -0.88 12.42 18.26
N ASN A 6 -1.84 12.93 19.02
CA ASN A 6 -1.97 12.65 20.44
C ASN A 6 -3.43 12.28 20.75
N PHE A 7 -3.60 11.33 21.67
CA PHE A 7 -4.91 10.97 22.20
C PHE A 7 -4.93 11.32 23.68
N THR A 8 -5.84 12.21 24.09
CA THR A 8 -5.82 12.76 25.46
C THR A 8 -6.53 11.87 26.49
N GLY A 9 -7.22 10.83 26.04
CA GLY A 9 -7.98 9.90 26.88
C GLY A 9 -7.18 8.68 27.32
N ASP A 10 -7.80 7.87 28.18
CA ASP A 10 -7.26 6.55 28.50
C ASP A 10 -7.41 5.63 27.27
N MET A 11 -6.34 4.91 26.92
CA MET A 11 -6.32 3.95 25.82
C MET A 11 -6.44 2.49 26.31
N SER A 12 -6.77 2.29 27.59
CA SER A 12 -6.95 0.97 28.19
C SER A 12 -8.21 0.29 27.64
N VAL A 13 -8.02 -0.64 26.72
CA VAL A 13 -9.10 -1.46 26.15
C VAL A 13 -9.50 -2.56 27.15
N PRO A 14 -10.79 -2.69 27.52
CA PRO A 14 -11.25 -3.77 28.40
C PRO A 14 -10.94 -5.15 27.83
N GLU A 15 -10.61 -6.12 28.69
CA GLU A 15 -10.16 -7.47 28.30
C GLU A 15 -11.16 -8.16 27.36
N GLU A 16 -12.45 -7.99 27.62
CA GLU A 16 -13.55 -8.53 26.82
C GLU A 16 -13.65 -7.95 25.39
N GLU A 17 -13.11 -6.75 25.16
CA GLU A 17 -13.13 -6.06 23.87
C GLU A 17 -11.81 -6.22 23.09
N MET A 18 -10.73 -6.69 23.74
CA MET A 18 -9.40 -6.74 23.14
C MET A 18 -9.33 -7.56 21.85
N GLU A 19 -10.00 -8.72 21.80
CA GLU A 19 -10.01 -9.55 20.57
C GLU A 19 -10.69 -8.81 19.40
N LEU A 20 -11.80 -8.14 19.67
CA LEU A 20 -12.51 -7.35 18.66
C LEU A 20 -11.65 -6.16 18.21
N PHE A 21 -11.04 -5.46 19.17
CA PHE A 21 -10.18 -4.32 18.92
C PHE A 21 -8.98 -4.70 18.04
N ASN A 22 -8.27 -5.77 18.38
CA ASN A 22 -7.14 -6.27 17.60
C ASN A 22 -7.56 -6.64 16.16
N ARG A 23 -8.72 -7.29 15.98
CA ARG A 23 -9.24 -7.59 14.63
C ARG A 23 -9.55 -6.33 13.83
N TYR A 24 -10.11 -5.30 14.46
CA TYR A 24 -10.37 -4.02 13.82
C TYR A 24 -9.07 -3.27 13.49
N MET A 25 -8.10 -3.25 14.42
CA MET A 25 -6.80 -2.65 14.19
C MET A 25 -6.07 -3.33 13.02
N GLN A 26 -6.03 -4.66 12.99
CA GLN A 26 -5.49 -5.44 11.87
C GLN A 26 -6.09 -4.99 10.54
N LYS A 27 -7.41 -4.84 10.48
CA LYS A 27 -8.12 -4.44 9.26
C LYS A 27 -7.83 -3.00 8.85
N ILE A 28 -7.69 -2.08 9.81
CA ILE A 28 -7.30 -0.69 9.57
C ILE A 28 -5.90 -0.61 8.98
N LEU A 29 -4.94 -1.31 9.59
CA LEU A 29 -3.54 -1.32 9.13
C LEU A 29 -3.42 -1.95 7.74
N ASP A 30 -4.05 -3.11 7.53
CA ASP A 30 -4.03 -3.82 6.25
C ASP A 30 -4.67 -2.99 5.12
N ILE A 31 -5.95 -2.63 5.24
CA ILE A 31 -6.68 -1.89 4.19
C ILE A 31 -6.13 -0.46 4.00
N GLY A 32 -5.54 0.11 5.05
CA GLY A 32 -4.82 1.39 5.02
C GLY A 32 -3.46 1.34 4.32
N GLY A 33 -2.95 0.15 4.00
CA GLY A 33 -1.66 -0.03 3.32
C GLY A 33 -0.47 0.18 4.24
N ILE A 34 -0.61 -0.05 5.54
CA ILE A 34 0.50 0.01 6.50
C ILE A 34 1.31 -1.27 6.39
N MET A 35 2.62 -1.09 6.26
CA MET A 35 3.60 -2.15 6.06
C MET A 35 4.86 -1.82 6.83
N ASP A 36 5.69 -2.82 7.05
CA ASP A 36 7.11 -2.64 7.32
C ASP A 36 7.96 -3.06 6.11
N LEU A 37 9.28 -2.88 6.22
CA LEU A 37 10.24 -3.26 5.20
C LEU A 37 11.14 -4.40 5.67
N SER A 38 11.05 -5.53 4.99
CA SER A 38 11.98 -6.64 5.18
C SER A 38 13.21 -6.47 4.29
N ARG A 39 14.40 -6.74 4.83
CA ARG A 39 15.67 -6.60 4.12
C ARG A 39 16.18 -7.96 3.69
N VAL A 40 16.48 -8.11 2.39
CA VAL A 40 17.14 -9.30 1.85
C VAL A 40 18.54 -8.93 1.35
N GLU A 41 19.55 -9.47 2.03
CA GLU A 41 20.95 -9.27 1.66
C GLU A 41 21.34 -10.08 0.41
N LEU A 42 22.16 -9.46 -0.43
CA LEU A 42 22.85 -10.05 -1.58
C LEU A 42 24.36 -9.94 -1.36
N ASP A 43 25.16 -10.69 -2.12
CA ASP A 43 26.62 -10.73 -1.96
C ASP A 43 27.28 -9.33 -1.99
N PHE A 44 26.68 -8.35 -2.68
CA PHE A 44 27.17 -6.97 -2.80
C PHE A 44 26.09 -5.88 -2.78
N ASP A 45 24.83 -6.23 -2.55
CA ASP A 45 23.67 -5.34 -2.64
C ASP A 45 22.60 -5.74 -1.62
N GLU A 46 21.55 -4.94 -1.48
CA GLU A 46 20.36 -5.28 -0.70
C GLU A 46 19.10 -4.93 -1.49
N ILE A 47 18.01 -5.65 -1.21
CA ILE A 47 16.68 -5.27 -1.64
C ILE A 47 15.76 -5.17 -0.43
N PHE A 48 14.79 -4.26 -0.52
CA PHE A 48 13.69 -4.15 0.43
C PHE A 48 12.43 -4.79 -0.15
N LEU A 49 11.69 -5.46 0.73
CA LEU A 49 10.42 -6.10 0.43
C LEU A 49 9.33 -5.56 1.36
N LEU A 50 8.11 -5.47 0.85
CA LEU A 50 6.94 -5.05 1.61
C LEU A 50 6.43 -6.19 2.49
N GLU A 51 6.31 -5.90 3.78
CA GLU A 51 5.79 -6.81 4.79
C GLU A 51 4.51 -6.22 5.40
N PRO A 52 3.32 -6.71 5.02
CA PRO A 52 2.08 -6.33 5.69
C PRO A 52 2.16 -6.66 7.18
N VAL A 53 1.62 -5.78 8.02
CA VAL A 53 1.56 -6.02 9.47
C VAL A 53 0.60 -7.18 9.75
N ASP A 54 1.06 -8.20 10.45
CA ASP A 54 0.26 -9.36 10.87
C ASP A 54 0.25 -9.47 12.40
N LEU A 55 -0.86 -9.09 13.01
CA LEU A 55 -1.08 -9.07 14.45
C LEU A 55 -1.53 -10.43 15.00
N SER A 56 -1.60 -11.48 14.17
CA SER A 56 -2.14 -12.78 14.57
C SER A 56 -1.24 -13.59 15.50
N ASP A 57 0.05 -13.27 15.57
CA ASP A 57 1.00 -13.85 16.51
C ASP A 57 0.86 -13.30 17.95
N GLY A 58 0.16 -12.18 18.12
CA GLY A 58 -0.02 -11.49 19.40
C GLY A 58 1.24 -10.76 19.90
N GLU A 59 2.29 -10.66 19.09
CA GLU A 59 3.52 -9.97 19.45
C GLU A 59 3.46 -8.47 19.14
N LYS A 60 4.36 -7.69 19.73
CA LYS A 60 4.47 -6.26 19.44
C LYS A 60 5.09 -6.06 18.06
N HIS A 61 4.41 -5.32 17.20
CA HIS A 61 4.84 -5.03 15.84
C HIS A 61 5.30 -3.58 15.69
N SER A 62 6.37 -3.39 14.93
CA SER A 62 6.84 -2.08 14.47
C SER A 62 6.59 -1.96 12.98
N PHE A 63 6.21 -0.78 12.50
CA PHE A 63 6.00 -0.52 11.08
C PHE A 63 6.30 0.94 10.75
N CYS A 64 6.80 1.17 9.54
CA CYS A 64 7.27 2.49 9.13
C CYS A 64 6.93 2.85 7.68
N PHE A 65 6.23 2.00 6.93
CA PHE A 65 5.97 2.23 5.51
C PHE A 65 4.47 2.32 5.22
N ASN A 66 4.10 3.18 4.27
CA ASN A 66 2.77 3.14 3.67
C ASN A 66 2.84 2.89 2.16
N TYR A 67 2.13 1.84 1.74
CA TYR A 67 2.08 1.38 0.37
C TYR A 67 1.57 2.43 -0.61
N PHE A 68 0.67 3.34 -0.23
CA PHE A 68 0.04 4.27 -1.18
C PHE A 68 0.84 5.54 -1.45
N GLU A 69 1.74 5.92 -0.54
CA GLU A 69 2.65 7.05 -0.70
C GLU A 69 4.10 6.65 -0.97
N ASP A 70 4.42 5.36 -0.90
CA ASP A 70 5.78 4.82 -1.12
C ASP A 70 6.82 5.45 -0.19
N CYS A 71 6.42 5.80 1.03
CA CYS A 71 7.23 6.56 1.97
C CYS A 71 7.57 5.75 3.22
N VAL A 72 8.82 5.85 3.66
CA VAL A 72 9.25 5.49 5.01
C VAL A 72 9.01 6.70 5.92
N LEU A 73 8.31 6.48 7.03
CA LEU A 73 7.98 7.46 8.07
C LEU A 73 8.71 7.10 9.37
N GLU A 74 8.53 7.91 10.42
CA GLU A 74 8.98 7.49 11.74
C GLU A 74 8.19 6.27 12.20
N THR A 75 8.88 5.35 12.88
CA THR A 75 8.32 4.08 13.32
C THR A 75 7.09 4.30 14.20
N ALA A 76 6.03 3.57 13.88
CA ALA A 76 4.90 3.33 14.75
C ALA A 76 4.98 1.90 15.30
N ASN A 77 4.40 1.70 16.48
CA ASN A 77 4.39 0.42 17.16
C ASN A 77 2.98 0.09 17.63
N TYR A 78 2.58 -1.16 17.50
CA TYR A 78 1.34 -1.66 18.06
C TYR A 78 1.60 -2.92 18.89
N ASP A 79 1.06 -2.96 20.10
CA ASP A 79 1.13 -4.10 21.00
C ASP A 79 -0.27 -4.72 21.15
N PRO A 80 -0.57 -5.87 20.51
CA PRO A 80 -1.85 -6.56 20.60
C PRO A 80 -2.17 -7.07 22.01
N ALA A 81 -1.15 -7.34 22.84
CA ALA A 81 -1.33 -7.87 24.19
C ALA A 81 -1.88 -6.83 25.17
N VAL A 82 -1.80 -5.55 24.83
CA VAL A 82 -2.38 -4.44 25.61
C VAL A 82 -3.17 -3.46 24.75
N CYS A 83 -3.43 -3.80 23.48
CA CYS A 83 -4.11 -2.97 22.49
C CYS A 83 -3.57 -1.54 22.39
N LYS A 84 -2.24 -1.35 22.44
CA LYS A 84 -1.63 -0.01 22.52
C LYS A 84 -0.91 0.41 21.25
N LEU A 85 -1.32 1.52 20.66
CA LEU A 85 -0.68 2.18 19.51
C LEU A 85 0.20 3.35 19.97
N GLU A 86 1.45 3.37 19.50
CA GLU A 86 2.43 4.43 19.74
C GLU A 86 3.05 4.87 18.41
N THR A 87 2.98 6.16 18.07
CA THR A 87 3.50 6.67 16.80
C THR A 87 4.57 7.75 16.99
N GLY A 88 5.59 7.75 16.15
CA GLY A 88 6.42 8.93 15.90
C GLY A 88 5.69 10.00 15.07
N LYS A 89 6.44 10.75 14.27
CA LYS A 89 5.84 11.64 13.26
C LYS A 89 5.09 10.84 12.19
N ILE A 90 3.82 11.14 12.04
CA ILE A 90 2.91 10.41 11.13
C ILE A 90 2.86 10.98 9.71
N GLY A 91 3.57 12.07 9.44
CA GLY A 91 3.53 12.75 8.14
C GLY A 91 2.17 13.40 7.84
N ARG A 92 1.93 13.76 6.59
CA ARG A 92 0.68 14.39 6.12
C ARG A 92 -0.09 13.55 5.10
N GLY A 93 0.49 12.42 4.71
CA GLY A 93 -0.05 11.56 3.67
C GLY A 93 -0.94 10.45 4.18
N GLU A 94 -0.96 9.36 3.42
CA GLU A 94 -1.79 8.20 3.65
C GLU A 94 -1.46 7.49 4.97
N PHE A 95 -0.18 7.38 5.35
CA PHE A 95 0.21 6.86 6.67
C PHE A 95 -0.47 7.65 7.80
N GLY A 96 -0.36 8.98 7.75
CA GLY A 96 -0.94 9.86 8.77
C GLY A 96 -2.45 9.76 8.87
N ARG A 97 -3.15 9.67 7.74
CA ARG A 97 -4.61 9.43 7.73
C ARG A 97 -4.99 8.12 8.39
N VAL A 98 -4.24 7.04 8.11
CA VAL A 98 -4.50 5.73 8.72
C VAL A 98 -4.20 5.75 10.21
N MET A 99 -3.11 6.40 10.65
CA MET A 99 -2.82 6.54 12.08
C MET A 99 -3.93 7.32 12.81
N LEU A 100 -4.46 8.39 12.21
CA LEU A 100 -5.60 9.12 12.78
C LEU A 100 -6.85 8.24 12.89
N ALA A 101 -7.14 7.41 11.90
CA ALA A 101 -8.25 6.46 11.96
C ALA A 101 -8.03 5.35 13.00
N ALA A 102 -6.79 4.87 13.15
CA ALA A 102 -6.42 3.91 14.19
C ALA A 102 -6.61 4.50 15.59
N TYR A 103 -6.23 5.77 15.82
CA TYR A 103 -6.55 6.48 17.07
C TYR A 103 -8.06 6.74 17.23
N THR A 104 -8.78 7.00 16.13
CA THR A 104 -10.24 7.16 16.15
C THR A 104 -10.95 5.88 16.61
N LEU A 105 -10.38 4.69 16.37
CA LEU A 105 -10.96 3.44 16.86
C LEU A 105 -11.09 3.41 18.39
N TYR A 106 -10.12 3.98 19.12
CA TYR A 106 -10.21 4.12 20.58
C TYR A 106 -11.40 5.00 20.98
N GLN A 107 -11.64 6.11 20.26
CA GLN A 107 -12.82 6.96 20.50
C GLN A 107 -14.15 6.24 20.26
N CYS A 108 -14.19 5.33 19.28
CA CYS A 108 -15.40 4.61 18.93
C CYS A 108 -15.76 3.49 19.91
N ILE A 109 -14.77 2.89 20.58
CA ILE A 109 -14.97 1.72 21.45
C ILE A 109 -14.97 2.11 22.92
N LEU A 110 -14.16 3.09 23.33
CA LEU A 110 -14.00 3.43 24.74
C LEU A 110 -15.07 4.43 25.22
N PRO A 111 -15.68 4.20 26.40
CA PRO A 111 -16.79 5.01 26.91
C PRO A 111 -16.39 6.42 27.38
N ASP A 112 -15.15 6.61 27.86
CA ASP A 112 -14.58 7.91 28.23
C ASP A 112 -13.53 8.34 27.19
N CYS A 113 -14.01 8.69 25.99
CA CYS A 113 -13.12 9.04 24.89
C CYS A 113 -12.51 10.43 25.09
N GLY A 114 -11.18 10.49 25.19
CA GLY A 114 -10.47 11.75 25.07
C GLY A 114 -10.56 12.33 23.67
N ASP A 115 -9.96 13.50 23.51
CA ASP A 115 -9.86 14.20 22.23
C ASP A 115 -8.66 13.70 21.42
N LEU A 116 -8.85 13.66 20.11
CA LEU A 116 -7.78 13.46 19.14
C LEU A 116 -7.18 14.82 18.78
N GLU A 117 -5.87 14.95 18.93
CA GLU A 117 -5.14 16.18 18.64
C GLU A 117 -4.06 15.93 17.59
N VAL A 118 -3.89 16.88 16.68
CA VAL A 118 -2.75 16.94 15.76
C VAL A 118 -1.95 18.19 16.07
N ASN A 119 -0.68 18.01 16.45
CA ASN A 119 0.21 19.09 16.89
C ASN A 119 -0.40 19.98 17.99
N GLY A 120 -1.22 19.39 18.88
CA GLY A 120 -1.90 20.09 19.98
C GLY A 120 -3.20 20.79 19.59
N GLU A 121 -3.66 20.66 18.34
CA GLU A 121 -4.96 21.15 17.90
C GLU A 121 -5.95 20.00 17.78
N LYS A 122 -7.12 20.14 18.39
CA LYS A 122 -8.21 19.15 18.27
C LYS A 122 -8.64 19.00 16.82
N VAL A 123 -8.77 17.74 16.36
CA VAL A 123 -9.19 17.42 14.99
C VAL A 123 -10.53 16.71 14.97
N GLU A 124 -11.31 16.96 13.92
CA GLU A 124 -12.55 16.20 13.67
C GLU A 124 -12.22 14.80 13.15
N SER A 125 -12.92 13.79 13.68
CA SER A 125 -12.73 12.39 13.30
C SER A 125 -13.83 11.85 12.37
N ASP A 126 -14.81 12.68 11.97
CA ASP A 126 -15.98 12.30 11.15
C ASP A 126 -15.61 11.46 9.91
N PHE A 127 -14.56 11.86 9.18
CA PHE A 127 -14.13 11.17 7.97
C PHE A 127 -13.48 9.81 8.28
N SER A 128 -12.73 9.72 9.38
CA SER A 128 -12.19 8.47 9.91
C SER A 128 -13.32 7.54 10.37
N VAL A 129 -14.31 8.05 11.13
CA VAL A 129 -15.47 7.27 11.57
C VAL A 129 -16.25 6.71 10.38
N GLY A 130 -16.49 7.52 9.35
CA GLY A 130 -17.12 7.06 8.12
C GLY A 130 -16.34 5.94 7.42
N TRP A 131 -15.00 6.02 7.38
CA TRP A 131 -14.17 4.95 6.84
C TRP A 131 -14.18 3.69 7.70
N LEU A 132 -14.10 3.83 9.04
CA LEU A 132 -14.25 2.71 9.97
C LEU A 132 -15.59 1.99 9.78
N ASN A 133 -16.71 2.74 9.65
CA ASN A 133 -18.01 2.15 9.35
C ASN A 133 -18.03 1.36 8.04
N HIS A 134 -17.34 1.85 7.01
CA HIS A 134 -17.21 1.15 5.73
C HIS A 134 -16.40 -0.14 5.86
N ILE A 135 -15.19 -0.10 6.43
CA ILE A 135 -14.30 -1.27 6.46
C ILE A 135 -14.68 -2.26 7.57
N LEU A 136 -15.26 -1.82 8.69
CA LEU A 136 -15.59 -2.69 9.83
C LEU A 136 -17.04 -3.17 9.79
N GLY A 137 -17.91 -2.56 8.97
CA GLY A 137 -19.34 -2.86 8.94
C GLY A 137 -20.06 -2.36 10.19
N THR A 138 -19.56 -1.29 10.79
CA THR A 138 -20.08 -0.68 12.03
C THR A 138 -21.03 0.49 11.75
N GLY A 139 -21.68 1.00 12.79
CA GLY A 139 -22.58 2.16 12.75
C GLY A 139 -22.18 3.26 13.72
N TYR A 140 -20.87 3.48 13.91
CA TYR A 140 -20.36 4.50 14.81
C TYR A 140 -20.87 5.89 14.41
N THR A 141 -21.19 6.69 15.42
CA THR A 141 -21.75 8.03 15.26
C THR A 141 -20.66 9.09 15.42
N LYS A 142 -20.94 10.31 14.98
CA LYS A 142 -20.16 11.47 15.41
C LYS A 142 -20.36 11.65 16.93
N PHE A 143 -19.31 12.08 17.63
CA PHE A 143 -19.42 12.40 19.05
C PHE A 143 -20.54 13.42 19.30
N GLY A 144 -21.49 13.06 20.18
CA GLY A 144 -22.67 13.87 20.48
C GLY A 144 -23.81 13.78 19.45
N SER A 145 -23.71 12.89 18.45
CA SER A 145 -24.78 12.60 17.48
C SER A 145 -25.44 11.26 17.75
N ALA A 146 -26.75 11.17 17.48
CA ALA A 146 -27.51 9.93 17.48
C ALA A 146 -27.46 9.19 16.12
N GLU A 147 -27.07 9.87 15.04
CA GLU A 147 -27.03 9.29 13.70
C GLU A 147 -25.65 8.73 13.37
N ALA A 148 -25.64 7.52 12.79
CA ALA A 148 -24.43 6.87 12.31
C ALA A 148 -23.78 7.68 11.20
N MET A 149 -22.45 7.79 11.24
CA MET A 149 -21.71 8.45 10.18
C MET A 149 -21.81 7.66 8.88
N PRO A 150 -22.16 8.30 7.74
CA PRO A 150 -22.22 7.63 6.45
C PRO A 150 -20.90 6.94 6.09
N PRO A 151 -20.93 5.68 5.61
CA PRO A 151 -19.73 4.97 5.19
C PRO A 151 -18.94 5.72 4.10
N VAL A 152 -17.61 5.74 4.24
CA VAL A 152 -16.67 6.32 3.27
C VAL A 152 -15.80 5.21 2.72
N THR A 153 -15.80 5.01 1.39
CA THR A 153 -14.96 3.98 0.76
C THR A 153 -13.48 4.26 0.98
N THR A 154 -12.66 3.21 1.06
CA THR A 154 -11.21 3.35 1.28
C THR A 154 -10.54 4.22 0.22
N CYS A 155 -10.88 4.05 -1.06
CA CYS A 155 -10.36 4.92 -2.12
C CYS A 155 -10.66 6.39 -1.86
N LYS A 156 -11.87 6.73 -1.39
CA LYS A 156 -12.24 8.11 -1.05
C LYS A 156 -11.51 8.59 0.21
N PHE A 157 -11.39 7.73 1.23
CA PHE A 157 -10.72 8.04 2.49
C PHE A 157 -9.23 8.37 2.30
N LEU A 158 -8.53 7.58 1.49
CA LEU A 158 -7.10 7.73 1.25
C LEU A 158 -6.77 8.74 0.14
N LYS A 159 -7.77 9.24 -0.59
CA LYS A 159 -7.54 10.21 -1.67
C LYS A 159 -6.97 11.53 -1.12
N ARG A 160 -5.79 11.91 -1.60
CA ARG A 160 -5.16 13.20 -1.37
C ARG A 160 -5.46 14.15 -2.52
N ASP A 161 -6.29 15.16 -2.26
CA ASP A 161 -6.71 16.16 -3.24
C ASP A 161 -6.51 17.62 -2.78
N GLY A 162 -5.87 17.81 -1.63
CA GLY A 162 -5.51 19.13 -1.12
C GLY A 162 -4.53 19.87 -2.02
N ALA A 163 -4.62 21.21 -2.05
CA ALA A 163 -3.75 22.04 -2.88
C ALA A 163 -2.24 21.84 -2.59
N MET A 164 -1.88 21.56 -1.33
CA MET A 164 -0.50 21.32 -0.92
C MET A 164 0.08 20.02 -1.49
N GLU A 165 -0.77 19.03 -1.82
CA GLU A 165 -0.38 17.72 -2.35
C GLU A 165 0.22 17.79 -3.76
N PHE A 166 -0.10 18.89 -4.46
CA PHE A 166 0.37 19.19 -5.81
C PHE A 166 1.25 20.45 -5.84
N SER A 167 1.65 20.95 -4.68
CA SER A 167 2.60 22.07 -4.57
C SER A 167 4.01 21.63 -5.01
N ASN A 168 4.89 22.61 -5.26
CA ASN A 168 6.29 22.37 -5.66
C ASN A 168 6.44 21.47 -6.90
N SER A 169 5.47 21.53 -7.83
CA SER A 169 5.53 20.80 -9.09
C SER A 169 6.69 21.32 -9.95
N PRO A 170 7.54 20.45 -10.52
CA PRO A 170 8.40 20.86 -11.62
C PRO A 170 7.59 21.42 -12.79
N ALA A 171 8.18 22.36 -13.54
CA ALA A 171 7.48 23.04 -14.64
C ALA A 171 6.90 22.07 -15.69
N GLU A 172 7.55 20.93 -15.90
CA GLU A 172 7.11 19.87 -16.80
C GLU A 172 5.73 19.28 -16.43
N LEU A 173 5.36 19.31 -15.15
CA LEU A 173 4.08 18.80 -14.65
C LEU A 173 2.94 19.81 -14.69
N ALA A 174 3.19 21.08 -15.06
CA ALA A 174 2.18 22.14 -15.02
C ALA A 174 0.95 21.84 -15.91
N PHE A 175 1.14 21.05 -16.97
CA PHE A 175 0.10 20.68 -17.93
C PHE A 175 -0.37 19.22 -17.80
N TRP A 176 0.19 18.47 -16.85
CA TRP A 176 -0.18 17.07 -16.67
C TRP A 176 -1.46 16.96 -15.83
N PRO A 177 -2.36 16.01 -16.13
CA PRO A 177 -3.51 15.76 -15.29
C PRO A 177 -3.04 15.35 -13.88
N ARG A 178 -3.76 15.83 -12.86
CA ARG A 178 -3.51 15.41 -11.48
C ARG A 178 -3.83 13.93 -11.32
N ARG A 179 -2.90 13.19 -10.71
CA ARG A 179 -3.05 11.77 -10.42
C ARG A 179 -3.50 11.57 -8.99
N TYR A 180 -4.59 10.82 -8.84
CA TYR A 180 -5.20 10.48 -7.56
C TYR A 180 -5.13 8.99 -7.34
N LEU A 181 -5.21 8.56 -6.08
CA LEU A 181 -5.42 7.15 -5.75
C LEU A 181 -6.74 6.66 -6.36
N THR A 182 -6.69 5.53 -7.04
CA THR A 182 -7.87 4.81 -7.54
C THR A 182 -7.87 3.37 -7.03
N ASP A 183 -8.90 2.60 -7.34
CA ASP A 183 -8.94 1.17 -7.00
C ASP A 183 -7.89 0.35 -7.78
N ASP A 184 -7.43 0.83 -8.93
CA ASP A 184 -6.35 0.17 -9.68
C ASP A 184 -5.00 0.26 -8.95
N GLU A 185 -4.87 1.13 -7.95
CA GLU A 185 -3.73 1.15 -7.04
C GLU A 185 -3.87 0.15 -5.90
N ARG A 186 -5.02 -0.48 -5.75
CA ARG A 186 -5.38 -1.30 -4.57
C ARG A 186 -5.49 -2.78 -4.93
N LEU A 187 -4.88 -3.18 -6.04
CA LEU A 187 -4.96 -4.54 -6.60
C LEU A 187 -4.49 -5.63 -5.63
N TYR A 188 -3.58 -5.31 -4.71
CA TYR A 188 -3.16 -6.24 -3.66
C TYR A 188 -4.36 -6.75 -2.83
N TRP A 189 -5.33 -5.89 -2.50
CA TRP A 189 -6.52 -6.22 -1.73
C TRP A 189 -7.71 -6.70 -2.58
N TRP A 190 -7.55 -6.82 -3.91
CA TRP A 190 -8.65 -7.25 -4.76
C TRP A 190 -9.12 -8.66 -4.41
N THR A 191 -10.45 -8.85 -4.37
CA THR A 191 -11.08 -10.16 -4.22
C THR A 191 -12.32 -10.22 -5.11
N GLU A 192 -12.55 -11.39 -5.72
CA GLU A 192 -13.72 -11.61 -6.57
C GLU A 192 -15.04 -11.37 -5.81
N GLY A 193 -15.95 -10.61 -6.42
CA GLY A 193 -17.25 -10.27 -5.84
C GLY A 193 -17.23 -9.20 -4.74
N SER A 194 -16.05 -8.68 -4.36
CA SER A 194 -15.94 -7.57 -3.40
C SER A 194 -16.23 -6.23 -4.07
N ASP A 195 -16.98 -5.36 -3.39
CA ASP A 195 -17.15 -3.96 -3.76
C ASP A 195 -16.00 -3.05 -3.29
N GLU A 196 -15.03 -3.60 -2.55
CA GLU A 196 -13.94 -2.83 -1.93
C GLU A 196 -12.90 -2.32 -2.94
N VAL A 197 -12.60 -3.12 -3.96
CA VAL A 197 -11.62 -2.79 -5.01
C VAL A 197 -12.20 -3.20 -6.35
N LYS A 198 -12.55 -2.21 -7.18
CA LYS A 198 -13.11 -2.44 -8.52
C LYS A 198 -12.05 -2.17 -9.58
N LEU A 199 -11.83 -3.17 -10.45
CA LEU A 199 -10.94 -3.00 -11.60
C LEU A 199 -11.61 -2.06 -12.61
N SER A 200 -10.86 -1.07 -13.09
CA SER A 200 -11.31 -0.28 -14.24
C SER A 200 -11.31 -1.13 -15.53
N ASP A 201 -12.04 -0.67 -16.54
CA ASP A 201 -12.02 -1.31 -17.88
C ASP A 201 -10.62 -1.28 -18.50
N GLU A 202 -9.86 -0.20 -18.25
CA GLU A 202 -8.48 -0.05 -18.70
C GLU A 202 -7.56 -1.08 -18.02
N MET A 203 -7.71 -1.25 -16.70
CA MET A 203 -6.94 -2.23 -15.94
C MET A 203 -7.27 -3.67 -16.36
N ASP A 204 -8.54 -3.99 -16.54
CA ASP A 204 -8.96 -5.31 -17.03
C ASP A 204 -8.40 -5.61 -18.43
N ALA A 205 -8.44 -4.64 -19.35
CA ALA A 205 -7.87 -4.76 -20.68
C ALA A 205 -6.35 -4.96 -20.63
N TRP A 206 -5.65 -4.17 -19.81
CA TRP A 206 -4.21 -4.29 -19.63
C TRP A 206 -3.80 -5.64 -19.03
N LEU A 207 -4.53 -6.14 -18.01
CA LEU A 207 -4.29 -7.46 -17.43
C LEU A 207 -4.49 -8.60 -18.43
N LYS A 208 -5.49 -8.50 -19.31
CA LYS A 208 -5.69 -9.45 -20.41
C LYS A 208 -4.51 -9.44 -21.39
N GLU A 209 -3.99 -8.27 -21.73
CA GLU A 209 -2.80 -8.16 -22.58
C GLU A 209 -1.57 -8.79 -21.90
N MET A 210 -1.35 -8.51 -20.62
CA MET A 210 -0.24 -9.10 -19.84
C MET A 210 -0.36 -10.62 -19.75
N ALA A 211 -1.58 -11.16 -19.58
CA ALA A 211 -1.83 -12.58 -19.56
C ALA A 211 -1.48 -13.26 -20.90
N VAL A 212 -1.78 -12.62 -22.03
CA VAL A 212 -1.39 -13.12 -23.37
C VAL A 212 0.14 -13.17 -23.51
N LYS A 213 0.84 -12.10 -23.11
CA LYS A 213 2.32 -12.06 -23.15
C LYS A 213 2.93 -13.11 -22.24
N HIS A 214 2.44 -13.23 -21.01
CA HIS A 214 2.87 -14.23 -20.04
C HIS A 214 2.70 -15.65 -20.58
N LYS A 215 1.53 -15.98 -21.12
CA LYS A 215 1.25 -17.30 -21.69
C LYS A 215 2.22 -17.65 -22.82
N ALA A 216 2.47 -16.72 -23.73
CA ALA A 216 3.42 -16.92 -24.83
C ALA A 216 4.84 -17.24 -24.31
N ILE A 217 5.30 -16.51 -23.28
CA ILE A 217 6.61 -16.76 -22.65
C ILE A 217 6.62 -18.11 -21.91
N SER A 218 5.56 -18.44 -21.17
CA SER A 218 5.46 -19.72 -20.45
C SER A 218 5.48 -20.91 -21.40
N GLU A 219 4.74 -20.86 -22.51
CA GLU A 219 4.75 -21.91 -23.54
C GLU A 219 6.12 -22.03 -24.21
N ASP A 220 6.80 -20.93 -24.51
CA ASP A 220 8.16 -20.94 -25.03
C ASP A 220 9.13 -21.67 -24.08
N ILE A 221 9.05 -21.38 -22.77
CA ILE A 221 9.86 -22.04 -21.74
C ILE A 221 9.56 -23.55 -21.65
N ARG A 222 8.29 -23.95 -21.75
CA ARG A 222 7.88 -25.36 -21.63
C ARG A 222 8.30 -26.19 -22.84
N TYR A 223 8.18 -25.65 -24.05
CA TYR A 223 8.27 -26.42 -25.29
C TYR A 223 9.56 -26.20 -26.09
N ARG A 224 10.33 -25.13 -25.85
CA ARG A 224 11.61 -24.89 -26.55
C ARG A 224 12.81 -25.24 -25.67
N ARG A 225 13.72 -26.07 -26.21
CA ARG A 225 14.93 -26.60 -25.52
C ARG A 225 15.96 -25.53 -25.10
N ASN A 226 15.83 -24.29 -25.56
CA ASN A 226 16.77 -23.21 -25.27
C ASN A 226 16.04 -22.00 -24.70
N PRO A 227 15.42 -22.12 -23.51
CA PRO A 227 14.68 -21.02 -22.92
C PRO A 227 15.66 -19.86 -22.67
N SER A 228 15.25 -18.65 -23.06
CA SER A 228 15.90 -17.41 -22.63
C SER A 228 16.29 -17.54 -21.16
N LYS A 229 17.56 -17.27 -20.80
CA LYS A 229 17.95 -17.25 -19.39
C LYS A 229 17.02 -16.25 -18.69
N ALA A 230 16.14 -16.77 -17.84
CA ALA A 230 15.25 -15.92 -17.08
C ALA A 230 16.14 -15.00 -16.24
N PRO A 231 15.87 -13.70 -16.21
CA PRO A 231 16.62 -12.80 -15.36
C PRO A 231 16.41 -13.21 -13.91
N ASP A 232 17.43 -13.00 -13.10
CA ASP A 232 17.35 -13.24 -11.67
C ASP A 232 16.38 -12.23 -11.03
N LEU A 233 15.38 -12.71 -10.27
CA LEU A 233 14.31 -11.87 -9.73
C LEU A 233 14.89 -10.76 -8.84
N LYS A 234 15.85 -11.08 -7.97
CA LYS A 234 16.49 -10.11 -7.08
C LYS A 234 17.12 -8.97 -7.87
N THR A 235 17.86 -9.31 -8.93
CA THR A 235 18.47 -8.32 -9.84
C THR A 235 17.42 -7.45 -10.53
N VAL A 236 16.26 -8.00 -10.90
CA VAL A 236 15.17 -7.22 -11.50
C VAL A 236 14.59 -6.24 -10.48
N LEU A 237 14.33 -6.70 -9.25
CA LEU A 237 13.80 -5.88 -8.16
C LEU A 237 14.75 -4.75 -7.76
N ALA A 238 16.05 -5.04 -7.61
CA ALA A 238 17.07 -4.03 -7.32
C ALA A 238 17.09 -2.91 -8.38
N LYS A 239 16.99 -3.27 -9.67
CA LYS A 239 16.94 -2.30 -10.78
C LYS A 239 15.62 -1.55 -10.88
N ILE A 240 14.53 -2.10 -10.36
CA ILE A 240 13.26 -1.40 -10.25
C ILE A 240 13.41 -0.32 -9.19
N ASP A 241 13.90 -0.67 -8.00
CA ASP A 241 14.10 0.29 -6.92
C ASP A 241 15.12 1.38 -7.29
N GLU A 242 16.28 1.02 -7.84
CA GLU A 242 17.30 1.97 -8.30
C GLU A 242 16.72 3.04 -9.25
N TYR A 243 15.82 2.62 -10.16
CA TYR A 243 15.26 3.51 -11.17
C TYR A 243 14.02 4.25 -10.71
N TYR A 244 13.03 3.52 -10.18
CA TYR A 244 11.71 4.02 -9.85
C TYR A 244 11.59 4.52 -8.41
N GLU A 245 12.52 4.13 -7.53
CA GLU A 245 12.63 4.51 -6.12
C GLU A 245 11.41 4.12 -5.29
N HIS A 246 11.63 3.29 -4.27
CA HIS A 246 10.60 2.83 -3.33
C HIS A 246 9.44 2.07 -4.00
N VAL A 247 9.73 1.33 -5.08
CA VAL A 247 8.78 0.39 -5.70
C VAL A 247 9.25 -1.01 -5.36
N TYR A 248 8.65 -1.58 -4.32
CA TYR A 248 9.08 -2.85 -3.73
C TYR A 248 8.10 -3.99 -4.05
N ALA A 249 8.63 -5.22 -4.12
CA ALA A 249 7.81 -6.44 -4.15
C ALA A 249 7.41 -6.83 -2.73
N PHE A 250 6.40 -7.68 -2.60
CA PHE A 250 5.95 -8.20 -1.30
C PHE A 250 6.77 -9.42 -0.87
N CYS A 251 7.01 -9.58 0.44
CA CYS A 251 7.71 -10.74 1.00
C CYS A 251 7.09 -12.06 0.55
N SER A 252 5.77 -12.18 0.66
CA SER A 252 5.02 -13.36 0.25
C SER A 252 5.16 -13.69 -1.24
N MET A 253 5.16 -12.68 -2.11
CA MET A 253 5.40 -12.87 -3.54
C MET A 253 6.83 -13.33 -3.81
N TYR A 254 7.80 -12.69 -3.17
CA TYR A 254 9.20 -13.01 -3.34
C TYR A 254 9.50 -14.46 -2.91
N ASP A 255 9.06 -14.87 -1.72
CA ASP A 255 9.29 -16.23 -1.20
C ASP A 255 8.66 -17.28 -2.09
N GLU A 256 7.39 -17.11 -2.45
CA GLU A 256 6.68 -18.02 -3.35
C GLU A 256 7.39 -18.14 -4.71
N PHE A 257 7.84 -17.03 -5.28
CA PHE A 257 8.53 -17.04 -6.56
C PHE A 257 9.91 -17.71 -6.47
N MET A 258 10.61 -17.54 -5.36
CA MET A 258 11.92 -18.17 -5.14
C MET A 258 11.81 -19.69 -4.95
N GLU A 259 10.78 -20.17 -4.28
CA GLU A 259 10.44 -21.59 -4.16
C GLU A 259 10.07 -22.20 -5.52
N ASN A 260 9.36 -21.44 -6.34
CA ASN A 260 8.81 -21.90 -7.62
C ASN A 260 9.65 -21.49 -8.84
N ARG A 261 10.88 -21.01 -8.64
CA ARG A 261 11.76 -20.43 -9.69
C ARG A 261 12.07 -21.33 -10.89
N ARG A 262 11.79 -22.64 -10.80
CA ARG A 262 11.96 -23.60 -11.90
C ARG A 262 10.69 -23.79 -12.75
N LYS A 263 9.51 -23.43 -12.23
CA LYS A 263 8.22 -23.55 -12.93
C LYS A 263 8.12 -22.50 -14.03
N ALA A 264 7.54 -22.87 -15.16
CA ALA A 264 7.48 -22.03 -16.34
C ALA A 264 6.70 -20.72 -16.12
N ASP A 265 5.57 -20.78 -15.41
CA ASP A 265 4.70 -19.62 -15.21
C ASP A 265 5.35 -18.54 -14.32
N TYR A 266 6.03 -18.96 -13.25
CA TYR A 266 6.79 -18.05 -12.40
C TYR A 266 7.95 -17.43 -13.17
N ARG A 267 8.70 -18.22 -13.94
CA ARG A 267 9.76 -17.70 -14.80
C ARG A 267 9.24 -16.72 -15.85
N ALA A 268 8.08 -17.00 -16.45
CA ALA A 268 7.44 -16.13 -17.42
C ALA A 268 7.03 -14.78 -16.79
N ALA A 269 6.49 -14.80 -15.56
CA ALA A 269 6.17 -13.59 -14.82
C ALA A 269 7.42 -12.74 -14.51
N VAL A 270 8.54 -13.36 -14.13
CA VAL A 270 9.81 -12.66 -13.90
C VAL A 270 10.37 -12.06 -15.19
N ILE A 271 10.28 -12.77 -16.33
CA ILE A 271 10.67 -12.24 -17.63
C ILE A 271 9.78 -11.05 -18.03
N LEU A 272 8.47 -11.14 -17.81
CA LEU A 272 7.54 -10.06 -18.12
C LEU A 272 7.81 -8.82 -17.25
N LEU A 273 8.08 -9.00 -15.95
CA LEU A 273 8.52 -7.92 -15.05
C LEU A 273 9.81 -7.27 -15.55
N TYR A 274 10.79 -8.07 -15.97
CA TYR A 274 12.04 -7.57 -16.54
C TYR A 274 11.81 -6.79 -17.85
N GLN A 275 10.89 -7.23 -18.70
CA GLN A 275 10.51 -6.49 -19.91
C GLN A 275 9.89 -5.13 -19.54
N LEU A 276 8.98 -5.08 -18.56
CA LEU A 276 8.41 -3.82 -18.06
C LEU A 276 9.48 -2.90 -17.45
N GLN A 277 10.43 -3.45 -16.71
CA GLN A 277 11.55 -2.71 -16.12
C GLN A 277 12.45 -2.06 -17.18
N LYS A 278 12.62 -2.74 -18.32
CA LYS A 278 13.45 -2.33 -19.47
C LYS A 278 12.72 -1.48 -20.50
N ASP A 279 11.40 -1.48 -20.50
CA ASP A 279 10.58 -0.79 -21.51
C ASP A 279 10.89 0.72 -21.53
N GLU A 280 11.34 1.21 -22.68
CA GLU A 280 11.82 2.59 -22.81
C GLU A 280 10.68 3.61 -22.63
N ALA A 281 9.48 3.29 -23.08
CA ALA A 281 8.31 4.16 -22.93
C ALA A 281 7.88 4.25 -21.45
N ASN A 282 7.82 3.10 -20.76
CA ASN A 282 7.51 3.05 -19.33
C ASN A 282 8.57 3.81 -18.52
N ARG A 283 9.86 3.59 -18.81
CA ARG A 283 10.96 4.33 -18.17
C ARG A 283 10.86 5.83 -18.42
N ALA A 284 10.60 6.25 -19.67
CA ALA A 284 10.43 7.66 -20.00
C ALA A 284 9.28 8.29 -19.19
N SER A 285 8.14 7.62 -19.09
CA SER A 285 6.99 8.10 -18.30
C SER A 285 7.28 8.17 -16.79
N GLY A 286 8.21 7.34 -16.28
CA GLY A 286 8.59 7.34 -14.87
C GLY A 286 9.82 8.16 -14.50
N ARG A 287 10.56 8.67 -15.49
CA ARG A 287 11.80 9.45 -15.28
C ARG A 287 11.60 10.67 -14.40
N ILE A 288 10.40 11.24 -14.40
CA ILE A 288 10.07 12.44 -13.63
C ILE A 288 10.35 12.28 -12.13
N ILE A 289 10.31 11.05 -11.58
CA ILE A 289 10.62 10.79 -10.16
C ILE A 289 12.01 11.29 -9.75
N LYS A 290 12.97 11.33 -10.69
CA LYS A 290 14.33 11.85 -10.43
C LYS A 290 14.38 13.36 -10.15
N GLN A 291 13.27 14.08 -10.37
CA GLN A 291 13.12 15.49 -10.00
C GLN A 291 12.56 15.67 -8.58
N ARG A 292 12.37 14.61 -7.80
CA ARG A 292 11.87 14.71 -6.42
C ARG A 292 12.84 15.50 -5.54
N GLY A 293 12.28 16.21 -4.57
CA GLY A 293 13.05 16.88 -3.53
C GLY A 293 13.62 15.90 -2.50
N MET A 294 14.41 16.45 -1.58
CA MET A 294 15.06 15.68 -0.50
C MET A 294 14.05 14.95 0.41
N PHE A 295 12.89 15.56 0.68
CA PHE A 295 11.87 15.02 1.58
C PHE A 295 10.77 14.32 0.77
N TRP A 296 10.66 12.99 0.92
CA TRP A 296 9.69 12.17 0.17
C TRP A 296 8.24 12.48 0.56
N ASP A 297 7.99 12.66 1.85
CA ASP A 297 6.66 12.96 2.44
C ASP A 297 6.10 14.32 1.99
N LEU A 298 6.99 15.23 1.57
CA LEU A 298 6.64 16.53 0.98
C LEU A 298 6.65 16.51 -0.55
N GLY A 299 6.86 15.34 -1.15
CA GLY A 299 6.91 15.12 -2.58
C GLY A 299 5.57 15.35 -3.24
N ASN A 300 5.61 15.94 -4.44
CA ASN A 300 4.43 16.13 -5.26
C ASN A 300 3.82 14.78 -5.69
N GLN A 301 2.51 14.61 -5.54
CA GLN A 301 1.85 13.35 -5.87
C GLN A 301 2.00 12.93 -7.33
N ASN A 302 2.08 13.87 -8.27
CA ASN A 302 2.26 13.54 -9.69
C ASN A 302 3.65 12.97 -9.97
N LEU A 303 4.65 13.29 -9.14
CA LEU A 303 5.99 12.68 -9.22
C LEU A 303 5.95 11.24 -8.74
N ILE A 304 5.33 11.00 -7.59
CA ILE A 304 5.24 9.67 -6.98
C ILE A 304 4.33 8.79 -7.85
N ARG A 305 3.10 9.21 -8.13
CA ARG A 305 2.10 8.39 -8.85
C ARG A 305 2.27 8.36 -10.37
N ASN A 306 3.45 8.62 -10.90
CA ASN A 306 3.66 8.64 -12.35
C ASN A 306 3.41 7.26 -13.01
N ASP A 307 3.01 7.26 -14.28
CA ASP A 307 2.51 6.06 -14.96
C ASP A 307 3.56 4.93 -15.02
N GLY A 308 4.84 5.29 -15.16
CA GLY A 308 5.95 4.33 -15.20
C GLY A 308 6.12 3.57 -13.89
N ARG A 309 6.11 4.28 -12.76
CA ARG A 309 6.13 3.68 -11.40
C ARG A 309 4.89 2.85 -11.18
N MET A 310 3.71 3.41 -11.48
CA MET A 310 2.44 2.77 -11.21
C MET A 310 2.26 1.48 -12.01
N THR A 311 2.71 1.42 -13.25
CA THR A 311 2.65 0.20 -14.07
C THR A 311 3.41 -0.96 -13.43
N VAL A 312 4.65 -0.71 -12.98
CA VAL A 312 5.47 -1.75 -12.33
C VAL A 312 4.87 -2.14 -10.98
N LYS A 313 4.45 -1.16 -10.18
CA LYS A 313 3.85 -1.38 -8.86
C LYS A 313 2.55 -2.19 -8.93
N ARG A 314 1.68 -1.88 -9.90
CA ARG A 314 0.45 -2.65 -10.19
C ARG A 314 0.78 -4.07 -10.60
N PHE A 315 1.78 -4.28 -11.46
CA PHE A 315 2.22 -5.63 -11.83
C PHE A 315 2.69 -6.43 -10.61
N LEU A 316 3.50 -5.83 -9.72
CA LEU A 316 3.95 -6.48 -8.49
C LEU A 316 2.77 -6.84 -7.58
N ALA A 317 1.82 -5.93 -7.38
CA ALA A 317 0.61 -6.19 -6.59
C ALA A 317 -0.23 -7.35 -7.16
N VAL A 318 -0.38 -7.42 -8.49
CA VAL A 318 -1.07 -8.52 -9.17
C VAL A 318 -0.31 -9.82 -8.97
N MET A 319 1.03 -9.83 -9.10
CA MET A 319 1.83 -11.03 -8.88
C MET A 319 1.80 -11.51 -7.43
N THR A 320 1.56 -10.63 -6.46
CA THR A 320 1.31 -11.02 -5.07
C THR A 320 -0.09 -11.59 -4.89
N ASN A 321 -1.11 -10.98 -5.49
CA ASN A 321 -2.50 -11.39 -5.32
C ASN A 321 -2.81 -12.69 -6.10
N THR A 322 -2.83 -13.82 -5.39
CA THR A 322 -3.12 -15.15 -5.93
C THR A 322 -4.47 -15.23 -6.65
N LYS A 323 -5.50 -14.54 -6.16
CA LYS A 323 -6.83 -14.55 -6.79
C LYS A 323 -6.80 -13.86 -8.16
N LEU A 324 -6.12 -12.71 -8.26
CA LEU A 324 -5.92 -12.03 -9.55
C LEU A 324 -5.05 -12.85 -10.49
N ARG A 325 -3.96 -13.45 -10.00
CA ARG A 325 -3.13 -14.34 -10.82
C ARG A 325 -3.93 -15.51 -11.37
N MET A 326 -4.71 -16.17 -10.54
CA MET A 326 -5.56 -17.28 -10.99
C MET A 326 -6.59 -16.84 -12.01
N LYS A 327 -7.21 -15.66 -11.84
CA LYS A 327 -8.20 -15.11 -12.76
C LYS A 327 -7.63 -14.84 -14.16
N TYR A 328 -6.47 -14.20 -14.26
CA TYR A 328 -5.91 -13.74 -15.54
C TYR A 328 -4.82 -14.66 -16.10
N PHE A 329 -3.89 -15.09 -15.25
CA PHE A 329 -2.67 -15.80 -15.64
C PHE A 329 -2.73 -17.32 -15.41
N ARG A 330 -3.70 -17.78 -14.60
CA ARG A 330 -3.99 -19.20 -14.30
C ARG A 330 -2.85 -19.95 -13.58
N PHE A 331 -2.12 -19.28 -12.68
CA PHE A 331 -1.08 -19.92 -11.86
C PHE A 331 -0.93 -19.31 -10.48
#